data_AF-A0A7X7J9J9-F1
#
_entry.id   AF-A0A7X7J9J9-F1
#
_cell.length_a   1.000
_cell.length_b   1.000
_cell.length_c   1.000
_cell.angle_alpha   90.00
_cell.angle_beta   90.00
_cell.angle_gamma   90.00
#
_symmetry.space_group_name_H-M   'P 1'
#
loop_
_entity.id
_entity.type
_entity.pdbx_description
1 polymer ?
#
loop_
_entity_poly.entity_id
_entity_poly.type
_entity_poly.pdbx_seq_one_letter_code
_entity_poly.pdbx_strand_id
1 'polypeptide(L)'
;GQRLWNYRAGEPGGPRRFTLRRLPIRRDFYPSEDPVLQASFERHREHLADPLWEPEADAYRLGESFLYEARWTSRHFGVQRDLIRAMCMDSGDELRRAWQAILKTGGPEKNPEAMRLLEALPDRPRPLDWRSAVDIYAAVPRLELLRDWTAFFRRQYRLAEKAVSP
;
A
#
# COMPACT_ATOMS: atom_id res chain seq x y z
N GLY A 1 -15.09 -14.97 -9.79
CA GLY A 1 -13.95 -14.08 -9.47
C GLY A 1 -12.69 -14.55 -10.16
N GLN A 2 -11.95 -15.48 -9.55
CA GLN A 2 -10.59 -15.86 -10.02
C GLN A 2 -10.51 -16.40 -11.45
N ARG A 3 -11.54 -17.12 -11.93
CA ARG A 3 -11.62 -17.57 -13.35
C ARG A 3 -11.54 -16.40 -14.33
N LEU A 4 -12.27 -15.31 -14.08
CA LEU A 4 -12.25 -14.09 -14.90
C LEU A 4 -10.86 -13.45 -14.97
N TRP A 5 -10.02 -13.67 -13.96
CA TRP A 5 -8.73 -13.00 -13.80
C TRP A 5 -7.58 -13.73 -14.50
N ASN A 6 -7.64 -15.07 -14.60
CA ASN A 6 -6.52 -15.84 -15.15
C ASN A 6 -6.88 -16.83 -16.26
N TYR A 7 -8.17 -17.09 -16.53
CA TYR A 7 -8.53 -17.89 -17.70
C TYR A 7 -8.21 -17.13 -19.00
N ARG A 8 -7.92 -17.88 -20.07
CA ARG A 8 -7.77 -17.34 -21.41
C ARG A 8 -9.06 -16.67 -21.88
N ALA A 9 -8.91 -15.63 -22.70
CA ALA A 9 -10.06 -15.00 -23.32
C ALA A 9 -10.88 -16.03 -24.14
N GLY A 10 -12.20 -16.06 -23.93
CA GLY A 10 -13.12 -17.00 -24.60
C GLY A 10 -13.43 -18.28 -23.81
N GLU A 11 -12.67 -18.61 -22.76
CA GLU A 11 -12.95 -19.77 -21.91
C GLU A 11 -14.22 -19.57 -21.05
N PRO A 12 -14.99 -20.64 -20.75
CA PRO A 12 -16.13 -20.55 -19.84
C PRO A 12 -15.75 -20.00 -18.45
N GLY A 13 -16.37 -18.88 -18.08
CA GLY A 13 -16.07 -18.17 -16.82
C GLY A 13 -14.82 -17.28 -16.85
N GLY A 14 -14.14 -17.20 -18.00
CA GLY A 14 -13.06 -16.26 -18.30
C GLY A 14 -13.52 -14.93 -18.92
N PRO A 15 -12.59 -14.03 -19.24
CA PRO A 15 -12.90 -12.76 -19.91
C PRO A 15 -13.27 -12.98 -21.38
N ARG A 16 -14.07 -12.08 -21.96
CA ARG A 16 -14.52 -12.23 -23.36
C ARG A 16 -13.54 -11.72 -24.42
N ARG A 17 -12.74 -10.70 -24.07
CA ARG A 17 -11.98 -9.90 -25.06
C ARG A 17 -10.46 -9.92 -24.84
N PHE A 18 -10.03 -9.73 -23.59
CA PHE A 18 -8.61 -9.70 -23.22
C PHE A 18 -8.39 -10.54 -21.97
N THR A 19 -7.35 -11.36 -22.00
CA THR A 19 -6.86 -12.08 -20.82
C THR A 19 -6.26 -11.07 -19.83
N LEU A 20 -6.70 -11.10 -18.57
CA LEU A 20 -6.23 -10.15 -17.55
C LEU A 20 -4.90 -10.56 -16.90
N ARG A 21 -4.51 -11.85 -17.00
CA ARG A 21 -3.26 -12.44 -16.46
C ARG A 21 -2.97 -12.04 -15.02
N ARG A 22 -4.02 -11.94 -14.20
CA ARG A 22 -3.88 -11.62 -12.78
C ARG A 22 -3.81 -12.93 -12.00
N LEU A 23 -2.72 -13.11 -11.27
CA LEU A 23 -2.47 -14.32 -10.49
C LEU A 23 -3.61 -14.57 -9.48
N PRO A 24 -4.19 -15.78 -9.47
CA PRO A 24 -5.21 -16.15 -8.49
C PRO A 24 -4.66 -16.19 -7.06
N ILE A 25 -5.45 -15.79 -6.07
CA ILE A 25 -5.11 -16.01 -4.64
C ILE A 25 -5.67 -17.32 -4.09
N ARG A 26 -6.43 -18.06 -4.90
CA ARG A 26 -7.05 -19.30 -4.43
C ARG A 26 -6.10 -20.46 -4.65
N ARG A 27 -5.88 -21.27 -3.60
CA ARG A 27 -4.94 -22.39 -3.62
C ARG A 27 -5.28 -23.46 -4.65
N ASP A 28 -6.56 -23.62 -5.00
CA ASP A 28 -7.02 -24.59 -6.00
C ASP A 28 -6.70 -24.19 -7.45
N PHE A 29 -6.07 -23.04 -7.71
CA PHE A 29 -5.53 -22.70 -9.03
C PHE A 29 -4.06 -23.13 -9.22
N TYR A 30 -3.48 -23.77 -8.21
CA TYR A 30 -2.07 -24.16 -8.16
C TYR A 30 -1.93 -25.64 -7.75
N PRO A 31 -0.85 -26.34 -8.15
CA PRO A 31 -0.60 -27.72 -7.74
C PRO A 31 -0.59 -27.90 -6.22
N SER A 32 -1.18 -28.98 -5.71
CA SER A 32 -1.30 -29.22 -4.27
C SER A 32 -1.13 -30.70 -3.93
N GLU A 33 -0.57 -30.99 -2.75
CA GLU A 33 -0.54 -32.35 -2.20
C GLU A 33 -1.90 -32.78 -1.63
N ASP A 34 -2.79 -31.81 -1.33
CA ASP A 34 -4.16 -32.10 -0.92
C ASP A 34 -4.97 -32.61 -2.14
N PRO A 35 -5.55 -33.83 -2.08
CA PRO A 35 -6.24 -34.42 -3.22
C PRO A 35 -7.45 -33.60 -3.73
N VAL A 36 -8.15 -32.91 -2.83
CA VAL A 36 -9.33 -32.09 -3.18
C VAL A 36 -8.89 -30.83 -3.92
N LEU A 37 -7.83 -30.17 -3.44
CA LEU A 37 -7.26 -29.01 -4.10
C LEU A 37 -6.61 -29.39 -5.44
N GLN A 38 -5.94 -30.53 -5.50
CA GLN A 38 -5.32 -31.04 -6.72
C GLN A 38 -6.34 -31.35 -7.81
N ALA A 39 -7.43 -32.06 -7.47
CA ALA A 39 -8.52 -32.31 -8.42
C ALA A 39 -9.18 -31.01 -8.90
N SER A 40 -9.25 -29.99 -8.04
CA SER A 40 -9.76 -28.68 -8.44
C SER A 40 -8.77 -27.92 -9.34
N PHE A 41 -7.47 -28.01 -9.08
CA PHE A 41 -6.42 -27.47 -9.93
C PHE A 41 -6.44 -28.08 -11.32
N GLU A 42 -6.57 -29.40 -11.45
CA GLU A 42 -6.64 -30.07 -12.75
C GLU A 42 -7.79 -29.55 -13.62
N ARG A 43 -8.97 -29.31 -13.01
CA ARG A 43 -10.10 -28.67 -13.71
C ARG A 43 -9.84 -27.23 -14.13
N HIS A 44 -8.95 -26.52 -13.45
CA HIS A 44 -8.59 -25.15 -13.79
C HIS A 44 -7.50 -25.10 -14.85
N ARG A 45 -6.49 -25.98 -14.74
CA ARG A 45 -5.24 -26.01 -15.50
C ARG A 45 -5.46 -25.81 -16.99
N GLU A 46 -6.41 -26.52 -17.57
CA GLU A 46 -6.66 -26.51 -19.00
C GLU A 46 -7.10 -25.13 -19.51
N HIS A 47 -7.75 -24.32 -18.68
CA HIS A 47 -8.30 -23.01 -19.07
C HIS A 47 -7.37 -21.83 -18.75
N LEU A 48 -6.31 -22.04 -17.96
CA LEU A 48 -5.42 -20.97 -17.52
C LEU A 48 -4.64 -20.35 -18.68
N ALA A 49 -4.43 -19.05 -18.61
CA ALA A 49 -3.57 -18.33 -19.55
C ALA A 49 -2.09 -18.40 -19.18
N ASP A 50 -1.80 -18.60 -17.89
CA ASP A 50 -0.46 -18.70 -17.34
C ASP A 50 -0.23 -20.12 -16.83
N PRO A 51 0.97 -20.69 -17.01
CA PRO A 51 1.26 -22.04 -16.58
C PRO A 51 1.58 -22.04 -15.08
N LEU A 52 0.57 -21.84 -14.23
CA LEU A 52 0.71 -21.68 -12.77
C LEU A 52 1.27 -22.92 -12.02
N TRP A 53 1.58 -23.99 -12.75
CA TRP A 53 2.24 -25.20 -12.25
C TRP A 53 3.74 -25.20 -12.51
N GLU A 54 4.24 -24.27 -13.32
CA GLU A 54 5.68 -24.13 -13.54
C GLU A 54 6.30 -23.39 -12.35
N PRO A 55 7.51 -23.78 -11.91
CA PRO A 55 8.16 -23.18 -10.74
C PRO A 55 8.28 -21.65 -10.79
N GLU A 56 8.42 -21.07 -11.98
CA GLU A 56 8.59 -19.63 -12.20
C GLU A 56 7.26 -18.84 -12.17
N ALA A 57 6.12 -19.53 -12.19
CA ALA A 57 4.78 -18.92 -12.22
C ALA A 57 3.90 -19.33 -11.02
N ASP A 58 4.26 -20.39 -10.30
CA ASP A 58 3.58 -20.80 -9.08
C ASP A 58 3.86 -19.79 -7.94
N ALA A 59 2.88 -18.93 -7.67
CA ALA A 59 2.98 -17.91 -6.64
C ALA A 59 3.17 -18.47 -5.23
N TYR A 60 2.65 -19.67 -4.93
CA TYR A 60 2.81 -20.27 -3.62
C TYR A 60 4.22 -20.83 -3.44
N ARG A 61 4.76 -21.49 -4.47
CA ARG A 61 6.14 -21.97 -4.47
C ARG A 61 7.14 -20.82 -4.45
N LEU A 62 6.93 -19.78 -5.25
CA LEU A 62 7.75 -18.56 -5.20
C LEU A 62 7.70 -17.92 -3.81
N GLY A 63 6.51 -17.91 -3.19
CA GLY A 63 6.30 -17.38 -1.84
C GLY A 63 7.10 -18.10 -0.76
N GLU A 64 7.45 -19.38 -0.92
CA GLU A 64 8.30 -20.12 0.03
C GLU A 64 9.70 -19.51 0.17
N SER A 65 10.22 -18.90 -0.90
CA SER A 65 11.50 -18.18 -0.87
C SER A 65 11.43 -16.82 -0.16
N PHE A 66 10.21 -16.29 0.04
CA PHE A 66 9.99 -15.01 0.68
C PHE A 66 9.78 -15.19 2.19
N LEU A 67 10.88 -15.38 2.92
CA LEU A 67 10.86 -15.51 4.37
C LEU A 67 10.62 -14.15 5.03
N TYR A 68 9.43 -13.96 5.60
CA TYR A 68 9.09 -12.76 6.37
C TYR A 68 9.63 -12.85 7.82
N GLU A 69 10.68 -12.08 8.12
CA GLU A 69 11.25 -11.92 9.45
C GLU A 69 10.50 -10.85 10.26
N ALA A 70 9.41 -11.24 10.94
CA ALA A 70 8.55 -10.31 11.66
C ALA A 70 9.29 -9.39 12.65
N ARG A 71 10.36 -9.87 13.28
CA ARG A 71 11.17 -9.09 14.22
C ARG A 71 11.80 -7.83 13.61
N TRP A 72 11.96 -7.77 12.28
CA TRP A 72 12.60 -6.63 11.60
C TRP A 72 11.67 -5.44 11.37
N THR A 73 10.39 -5.69 11.06
CA THR A 73 9.49 -4.64 10.57
C THR A 73 8.09 -4.65 11.19
N SER A 74 7.68 -5.71 11.90
CA SER A 74 6.30 -5.84 12.38
C SER A 74 5.86 -4.68 13.29
N ARG A 75 6.78 -4.18 14.12
CA ARG A 75 6.55 -3.06 15.04
C ARG A 75 6.20 -1.75 14.32
N HIS A 76 6.60 -1.59 13.07
CA HIS A 76 6.32 -0.38 12.28
C HIS A 76 4.91 -0.37 11.69
N PHE A 77 4.23 -1.50 11.55
CA PHE A 77 2.89 -1.52 10.93
C PHE A 77 1.85 -0.71 11.71
N GLY A 78 1.92 -0.71 13.06
CA GLY A 78 1.06 0.12 13.91
C GLY A 78 1.33 1.61 13.71
N VAL A 79 2.62 1.98 13.70
CA VAL A 79 3.08 3.34 13.40
C VAL A 79 2.56 3.81 12.05
N GLN A 80 2.82 3.05 10.99
CA GLN A 80 2.44 3.40 9.61
C GLN A 80 0.94 3.60 9.49
N ARG A 81 0.14 2.72 10.10
CA ARG A 81 -1.33 2.82 10.08
C ARG A 81 -1.81 4.15 10.64
N ASP A 82 -1.34 4.54 11.83
CA ASP A 82 -1.79 5.76 12.47
C ASP A 82 -1.15 7.01 11.86
N LEU A 83 0.08 6.92 11.35
CA LEU A 83 0.75 8.00 10.64
C LEU A 83 0.01 8.32 9.34
N ILE A 84 -0.28 7.31 8.51
CA ILE A 84 -1.04 7.47 7.26
C ILE A 84 -2.45 7.99 7.54
N ARG A 85 -3.08 7.54 8.64
CA ARG A 85 -4.37 8.08 9.06
C ARG A 85 -4.30 9.58 9.36
N ALA A 86 -3.38 10.01 10.21
CA ALA A 86 -3.21 11.42 10.55
C ALA A 86 -2.85 12.26 9.32
N MET A 87 -1.95 11.74 8.49
CA MET A 87 -1.40 12.41 7.30
C MET A 87 -2.42 12.56 6.18
N CYS A 88 -3.10 11.48 5.79
CA CYS A 88 -3.90 11.45 4.57
C CYS A 88 -5.41 11.48 4.81
N MET A 89 -5.89 10.87 5.91
CA MET A 89 -7.33 10.74 6.17
C MET A 89 -7.83 11.92 7.01
N ASP A 90 -7.28 12.09 8.20
CA ASP A 90 -7.76 13.10 9.16
C ASP A 90 -7.34 14.53 8.78
N SER A 91 -6.32 14.67 7.93
CA SER A 91 -5.81 15.95 7.38
C SER A 91 -6.02 16.09 5.86
N GLY A 92 -6.86 15.23 5.27
CA GLY A 92 -7.00 15.10 3.82
C GLY A 92 -7.52 16.36 3.12
N ASP A 93 -8.36 17.15 3.79
CA ASP A 93 -8.87 18.41 3.23
C ASP A 93 -7.76 19.46 3.07
N GLU A 94 -6.94 19.66 4.10
CA GLU A 94 -5.78 20.53 4.05
C GLU A 94 -4.76 20.04 3.01
N LEU A 95 -4.47 18.73 2.97
CA LEU A 95 -3.55 18.13 2.01
C LEU A 95 -3.98 18.43 0.57
N ARG A 96 -5.27 18.20 0.26
CA ARG A 96 -5.83 18.48 -1.06
C ARG A 96 -5.71 19.96 -1.43
N ARG A 97 -6.01 20.89 -0.51
CA ARG A 97 -5.89 22.33 -0.78
C ARG A 97 -4.44 22.75 -1.05
N ALA A 98 -3.51 22.33 -0.20
CA ALA A 98 -2.09 22.62 -0.37
C ALA A 98 -1.56 22.11 -1.72
N TRP A 99 -1.89 20.87 -2.07
CA TRP A 99 -1.50 20.28 -3.34
C TRP A 99 -2.09 21.03 -4.55
N GLN A 100 -3.37 21.41 -4.49
CA GLN A 100 -3.99 22.20 -5.56
C GLN A 100 -3.37 23.59 -5.70
N ALA A 101 -2.96 24.23 -4.60
CA ALA A 101 -2.25 25.51 -4.65
C ALA A 101 -0.89 25.35 -5.35
N ILE A 102 -0.10 24.34 -5.00
CA ILE A 102 1.19 24.02 -5.64
C ILE A 102 1.03 23.77 -7.14
N LEU A 103 0.01 23.00 -7.55
CA LEU A 103 -0.25 22.75 -8.97
C LEU A 103 -0.61 24.02 -9.74
N LYS A 104 -1.38 24.94 -9.12
CA LYS A 104 -1.82 26.18 -9.77
C LYS A 104 -0.67 27.16 -10.05
N THR A 105 0.41 27.12 -9.28
CA THR A 105 1.58 28.00 -9.47
C THR A 105 2.75 27.28 -10.17
N GLY A 106 2.42 26.27 -10.96
CA GLY A 106 3.38 25.62 -11.86
C GLY A 106 4.17 24.47 -11.25
N GLY A 107 3.64 23.86 -10.18
CA GLY A 107 4.03 22.53 -9.72
C GLY A 107 5.11 22.50 -8.63
N PRO A 108 5.45 21.29 -8.15
CA PRO A 108 6.41 21.08 -7.05
C PRO A 108 7.77 21.75 -7.28
N GLU A 109 8.30 21.69 -8.49
CA GLU A 109 9.63 22.19 -8.85
C GLU A 109 9.73 23.72 -8.70
N LYS A 110 8.62 24.43 -8.91
CA LYS A 110 8.54 25.89 -8.73
C LYS A 110 8.22 26.32 -7.31
N ASN A 111 7.82 25.39 -6.45
CA ASN A 111 7.37 25.67 -5.09
C ASN A 111 8.16 24.85 -4.05
N PRO A 112 9.51 24.95 -4.01
CA PRO A 112 10.34 24.10 -3.15
C PRO A 112 10.06 24.29 -1.65
N GLU A 113 9.73 25.51 -1.21
CA GLU A 113 9.39 25.76 0.19
C GLU A 113 8.04 25.16 0.58
N ALA A 114 7.04 25.23 -0.30
CA ALA A 114 5.75 24.58 -0.08
C ALA A 114 5.91 23.06 0.00
N MET A 115 6.74 22.47 -0.86
CA MET A 115 7.05 21.04 -0.83
C MET A 115 7.77 20.64 0.47
N ARG A 116 8.75 21.41 0.93
CA ARG A 116 9.44 21.17 2.21
C ARG A 116 8.46 21.14 3.39
N LEU A 117 7.46 22.03 3.39
CA LEU A 117 6.42 22.06 4.41
C LEU A 117 5.44 20.88 4.30
N LEU A 118 5.06 20.52 3.06
CA LEU A 118 4.16 19.40 2.75
C LEU A 118 4.76 18.04 3.17
N GLU A 119 6.05 17.85 2.95
CA GLU A 119 6.79 16.60 3.21
C GLU A 119 7.30 16.48 4.66
N ALA A 120 7.14 17.53 5.46
CA ALA A 120 7.58 17.53 6.84
C ALA A 120 6.89 16.42 7.65
N LEU A 121 7.67 15.74 8.49
CA LEU A 121 7.19 14.73 9.42
C LEU A 121 7.12 15.29 10.85
N PRO A 122 6.24 14.72 11.72
CA PRO A 122 6.15 15.13 13.11
C PRO A 122 7.51 15.16 13.81
N ASP A 123 7.74 16.22 14.58
CA ASP A 123 9.00 16.48 15.29
C ASP A 123 8.88 16.34 16.82
N ARG A 124 7.68 16.01 17.31
CA ARG A 124 7.36 15.83 18.73
C ARG A 124 6.83 14.42 19.02
N PRO A 125 7.19 13.81 20.15
CA PRO A 125 8.06 14.34 21.22
C PRO A 125 9.55 14.45 20.83
N ARG A 126 9.94 13.85 19.71
CA ARG A 126 11.24 14.01 19.03
C ARG A 126 11.06 13.73 17.52
N PRO A 127 12.02 14.08 16.66
CA PRO A 127 11.92 13.85 15.21
C PRO A 127 11.53 12.41 14.85
N LEU A 128 10.50 12.28 14.02
CA LEU A 128 10.02 10.99 13.53
C LEU A 128 10.94 10.46 12.42
N ASP A 129 11.59 9.34 12.68
CA ASP A 129 12.42 8.57 11.77
C ASP A 129 12.13 7.06 11.95
N TRP A 130 12.78 6.21 11.16
CA TRP A 130 12.56 4.76 11.21
C TRP A 130 12.79 4.16 12.61
N ARG A 131 13.78 4.63 13.36
CA ARG A 131 14.11 4.13 14.70
C ARG A 131 13.20 4.77 15.75
N SER A 132 13.06 6.09 15.72
CA SER A 132 12.29 6.83 16.71
C SER A 132 10.80 6.52 16.68
N ALA A 133 10.26 6.17 15.52
CA ALA A 133 8.85 5.82 15.33
C ALA A 133 8.38 4.73 16.30
N VAL A 134 9.14 3.64 16.42
CA VAL A 134 8.75 2.49 17.27
C VAL A 134 8.77 2.88 18.74
N ASP A 135 9.80 3.59 19.17
CA ASP A 135 9.96 4.02 20.56
C ASP A 135 8.89 5.05 20.96
N ILE A 136 8.61 6.03 20.09
CA ILE A 136 7.55 7.03 20.32
C ILE A 136 6.20 6.34 20.46
N TYR A 137 5.90 5.41 19.55
CA TYR A 137 4.63 4.70 19.54
C TYR A 137 4.45 3.78 20.76
N ALA A 138 5.55 3.27 21.31
CA ALA A 138 5.54 2.51 22.56
C ALA A 138 5.42 3.40 23.82
N ALA A 139 5.96 4.62 23.78
CA ALA A 139 6.04 5.51 24.94
C ALA A 139 4.82 6.43 25.11
N VAL A 140 4.12 6.77 24.03
CA VAL A 140 3.04 7.76 24.05
C VAL A 140 1.67 7.07 23.89
N PRO A 141 0.65 7.43 24.69
CA PRO A 141 -0.70 6.92 24.48
C PRO A 141 -1.19 7.18 23.06
N ARG A 142 -1.67 6.12 22.38
CA ARG A 142 -2.04 6.16 20.95
C ARG A 142 -2.97 7.32 20.59
N LEU A 143 -3.97 7.63 21.42
CA LEU A 143 -4.92 8.71 21.16
C LEU A 143 -4.28 10.10 21.22
N GLU A 144 -3.34 10.31 22.13
CA GLU A 144 -2.57 11.55 22.23
C GLU A 144 -1.66 11.70 21.01
N LEU A 145 -0.96 10.62 20.65
CA LEU A 145 -0.09 10.60 19.48
C LEU A 145 -0.86 10.93 18.19
N LEU A 146 -2.04 10.31 17.99
CA LEU A 146 -2.87 10.56 16.81
C LEU A 146 -3.38 12.01 16.78
N ARG A 147 -3.81 12.55 17.92
CA ARG A 147 -4.21 13.96 18.03
C ARG A 147 -3.07 14.89 17.61
N ASP A 148 -1.87 14.65 18.13
CA ASP A 148 -0.71 15.50 17.92
C ASP A 148 -0.20 15.41 16.47
N TRP A 149 -0.16 14.21 15.89
CA TRP A 149 0.17 14.01 14.48
C TRP A 149 -0.85 14.66 13.54
N THR A 150 -2.14 14.52 13.80
CA THR A 150 -3.18 15.18 12.99
C THR A 150 -3.07 16.70 13.08
N ALA A 151 -2.84 17.25 14.28
CA ALA A 151 -2.62 18.69 14.44
C ALA A 151 -1.36 19.17 13.69
N PHE A 152 -0.29 18.37 13.72
CA PHE A 152 0.94 18.64 12.98
C PHE A 152 0.66 18.71 11.47
N PHE A 153 0.10 17.67 10.86
CA PHE A 153 -0.11 17.62 9.42
C PHE A 153 -1.07 18.71 8.92
N ARG A 154 -2.18 18.96 9.62
CA ARG A 154 -3.09 20.07 9.29
C ARG A 154 -2.37 21.41 9.28
N ARG A 155 -1.50 21.66 10.26
CA ARG A 155 -0.72 22.91 10.32
C ARG A 155 0.26 22.97 9.16
N GLN A 156 1.02 21.91 8.91
CA GLN A 156 2.01 21.86 7.84
C GLN A 156 1.39 22.09 6.46
N TYR A 157 0.26 21.47 6.16
CA TYR A 157 -0.43 21.64 4.89
C TYR A 157 -0.99 23.06 4.71
N ARG A 158 -1.51 23.69 5.77
CA ARG A 158 -1.92 25.12 5.71
C ARG A 158 -0.75 26.06 5.51
N LEU A 159 0.43 25.72 6.05
CA LEU A 159 1.65 26.48 5.80
C LEU A 159 2.12 26.28 4.35
N ALA A 160 2.11 25.05 3.85
CA ALA A 160 2.45 24.73 2.47
C ALA A 160 1.55 25.48 1.47
N GLU A 161 0.23 25.47 1.70
CA GLU A 161 -0.75 26.24 0.89
C GLU A 161 -0.42 27.74 0.83
N LYS A 162 0.04 28.32 1.93
CA LYS A 162 0.41 29.76 2.02
C LYS A 162 1.80 30.07 1.46
N ALA A 163 2.70 29.10 1.45
CA ALA A 163 4.08 29.27 1.00
C ALA A 163 4.23 29.19 -0.52
N VAL A 164 3.14 28.91 -1.23
CA VAL A 164 3.10 28.90 -2.68
C VAL A 164 3.34 30.32 -3.21
N SER A 165 4.38 30.48 -4.04
CA SER A 165 4.69 31.76 -4.70
C SER A 165 3.89 31.88 -6.01
N PRO A 166 3.36 33.07 -6.35
CA PRO A 166 2.71 33.31 -7.64
C PRO A 166 3.67 33.24 -8.83
#